data_AF-A0A838VD81-F1
#
_entry.id   AF-A0A838VD81-F1
#
_cell.length_a   1.000
_cell.length_b   1.000
_cell.length_c   1.000
_cell.angle_alpha   90.00
_cell.angle_beta   90.00
_cell.angle_gamma   90.00
#
_symmetry.space_group_name_H-M   'P 1'
#
loop_
_entity.id
_entity.type
_entity.pdbx_description
1 polymer ?
#
loop_
_entity_poly.entity_id
_entity_poly.type
_entity_poly.pdbx_seq_one_letter_code
_entity_poly.pdbx_strand_id
1 'polypeptide(L)'
;MFMRISSALLLLALAGCGTKAEAPRGDMIDCALDGAAEFAKTCTVERGESGLTVRRPDAGFRRFTVTARGVETDGAEIAEPQADGSVKVGADRYRLPK
;
A
#
# COMPACT_ATOMS: atom_id res chain seq x y z
N MET A 1 -48.24 -26.84 20.97
CA MET A 1 -47.20 -27.61 21.66
C MET A 1 -45.94 -26.76 21.66
N PHE A 2 -45.50 -26.33 22.85
CA PHE A 2 -44.32 -25.50 23.05
C PHE A 2 -43.07 -26.34 22.81
N MET A 3 -42.08 -25.81 22.09
CA MET A 3 -40.68 -26.18 22.33
C MET A 3 -39.81 -24.93 22.20
N ARG A 4 -39.60 -24.29 23.34
CA ARG A 4 -38.55 -23.31 23.58
C ARG A 4 -37.22 -24.07 23.48
N ILE A 5 -36.46 -23.89 22.41
CA ILE A 5 -35.05 -24.30 22.36
C ILE A 5 -34.22 -23.03 22.49
N SER A 6 -33.99 -22.71 23.76
CA SER A 6 -32.82 -21.97 24.22
C SER A 6 -31.57 -22.67 23.70
N SER A 7 -30.83 -22.02 22.79
CA SER A 7 -29.46 -22.40 22.50
C SER A 7 -28.63 -21.13 22.43
N ALA A 8 -28.08 -20.84 23.61
CA ALA A 8 -26.79 -20.21 23.87
C ALA A 8 -26.22 -19.26 22.80
N LEU A 9 -26.11 -18.00 23.24
CA LEU A 9 -25.12 -17.03 22.83
C LEU A 9 -23.85 -17.68 22.24
N LEU A 10 -23.71 -17.62 20.92
CA LEU A 10 -22.39 -17.71 20.29
C LEU A 10 -21.82 -16.29 20.20
N LEU A 11 -21.25 -15.84 21.32
CA LEU A 11 -20.38 -14.67 21.34
C LEU A 11 -19.09 -15.05 20.60
N LEU A 12 -19.06 -14.80 19.28
CA LEU A 12 -17.82 -14.77 18.52
C LEU A 12 -16.98 -13.58 19.04
N ALA A 13 -16.08 -13.87 19.98
CA ALA A 13 -15.02 -12.95 20.34
C ALA A 13 -14.02 -12.90 19.16
N LEU A 14 -14.14 -11.87 18.30
CA LEU A 14 -13.05 -11.49 17.41
C LEU A 14 -11.93 -10.90 18.27
N ALA A 15 -11.07 -11.76 18.80
CA ALA A 15 -9.74 -11.37 19.25
C ALA A 15 -8.91 -11.04 17.99
N GLY A 16 -9.11 -9.84 17.44
CA GLY A 16 -8.19 -9.26 16.48
C GLY A 16 -6.86 -9.01 17.18
N CYS A 17 -5.92 -9.94 17.02
CA CYS A 17 -4.56 -9.76 17.50
C CYS A 17 -3.96 -8.56 16.75
N GLY A 18 -3.85 -7.42 17.45
CA GLY A 18 -3.14 -6.26 16.94
C GLY A 18 -1.69 -6.66 16.70
N THR A 19 -1.34 -6.91 15.45
CA THR A 19 0.05 -7.09 15.05
C THR A 19 0.79 -5.81 15.38
N LYS A 20 1.72 -5.91 16.32
CA LYS A 20 2.72 -4.89 16.64
C LYS A 20 3.19 -4.28 15.33
N ALA A 21 3.00 -2.96 15.16
CA ALA A 21 3.45 -2.26 13.97
C ALA A 21 4.96 -2.50 13.84
N GLU A 22 5.33 -3.40 12.94
CA GLU A 22 6.73 -3.61 12.61
C GLU A 22 7.25 -2.28 12.08
N ALA A 23 8.46 -1.89 12.50
CA ALA A 23 9.11 -0.72 11.92
C ALA A 23 9.08 -0.87 10.38
N PRO A 24 8.81 0.20 9.61
CA PRO A 24 8.78 0.11 8.17
C PRO A 24 10.04 -0.57 7.68
N ARG A 25 9.89 -1.76 7.10
CA ARG A 25 10.99 -2.41 6.40
C ARG A 25 11.13 -1.66 5.08
N GLY A 26 12.36 -1.34 4.67
CA GLY A 26 12.62 -0.70 3.38
C GLY A 26 13.15 0.74 3.45
N ASP A 27 13.60 1.22 2.28
CA ASP A 27 14.23 2.53 2.13
C ASP A 27 13.18 3.64 2.09
N MET A 28 13.48 4.80 2.67
CA MET A 28 12.61 5.96 2.52
C MET A 28 12.77 6.59 1.13
N ILE A 29 11.65 6.87 0.47
CA ILE A 29 11.59 7.53 -0.84
C ILE A 29 10.73 8.79 -0.80
N ASP A 30 10.98 9.65 -1.78
CA ASP A 30 10.19 10.82 -2.03
C ASP A 30 8.86 10.45 -2.70
N CYS A 31 7.76 10.91 -2.13
CA CYS A 31 6.43 10.79 -2.71
C CYS A 31 5.61 12.07 -2.50
N ALA A 32 4.70 12.35 -3.43
CA ALA A 32 3.70 13.39 -3.31
C ALA A 32 2.32 12.70 -3.33
N LEU A 33 1.63 12.71 -2.20
CA LEU A 33 0.40 11.94 -1.99
C LEU A 33 -0.84 12.83 -2.07
N ASP A 34 -1.96 12.24 -2.49
CA ASP A 34 -3.27 12.89 -2.52
C ASP A 34 -3.28 14.22 -3.29
N GLY A 35 -2.49 14.29 -4.37
CA GLY A 35 -2.37 15.49 -5.21
C GLY A 35 -1.45 16.57 -4.65
N ALA A 36 -0.64 16.29 -3.62
CA ALA A 36 0.35 17.23 -3.11
C ALA A 36 1.28 17.75 -4.22
N ALA A 37 1.60 19.05 -4.18
CA ALA A 37 2.47 19.68 -5.15
C ALA A 37 3.94 19.25 -4.98
N GLU A 38 4.40 19.23 -3.72
CA GLU A 38 5.78 18.93 -3.35
C GLU A 38 5.96 17.46 -2.96
N PHE A 39 7.16 16.94 -3.21
CA PHE A 39 7.56 15.63 -2.73
C PHE A 39 8.02 15.71 -1.27
N ALA A 40 7.62 14.72 -0.48
CA ALA A 40 8.11 14.50 0.87
C ALA A 40 8.74 13.11 0.99
N LYS A 41 9.87 13.01 1.70
CA LYS A 41 10.54 11.74 1.99
C LYS A 41 9.83 10.99 3.11
N THR A 42 8.60 10.54 2.85
CA THR A 42 7.71 9.92 3.87
C THR A 42 7.20 8.53 3.49
N CYS A 43 7.31 8.13 2.22
CA CYS A 43 6.97 6.77 1.82
C CYS A 43 8.15 5.83 2.06
N THR A 44 7.88 4.55 2.29
CA THR A 44 8.92 3.52 2.36
C THR A 44 8.76 2.50 1.26
N VAL A 45 9.86 1.97 0.73
CA VAL A 45 9.85 1.00 -0.36
C VAL A 45 10.60 -0.28 0.02
N GLU A 46 9.94 -1.40 -0.18
CA GLU A 46 10.50 -2.75 -0.03
C GLU A 46 10.73 -3.35 -1.42
N ARG A 47 11.94 -3.87 -1.67
CA ARG A 47 12.23 -4.69 -2.85
C ARG A 47 11.87 -6.15 -2.55
N GLY A 48 11.04 -6.75 -3.39
CA GLY A 48 10.72 -8.17 -3.38
C GLY A 48 11.08 -8.83 -4.71
N GLU A 49 10.91 -10.15 -4.79
CA GLU A 49 11.25 -10.92 -5.99
C GLU A 49 10.46 -10.48 -7.24
N SER A 50 9.21 -10.07 -7.06
CA SER A 50 8.30 -9.71 -8.15
C SER A 50 8.18 -8.20 -8.41
N GLY A 51 8.92 -7.37 -7.67
CA GLY A 51 8.84 -5.91 -7.82
C GLY A 51 9.03 -5.13 -6.51
N LEU A 52 8.46 -3.93 -6.47
CA LEU A 52 8.55 -2.98 -5.38
C LEU A 52 7.21 -2.88 -4.65
N THR A 53 7.24 -2.81 -3.32
CA THR A 53 6.07 -2.44 -2.53
C THR A 53 6.33 -1.11 -1.85
N VAL A 54 5.57 -0.08 -2.20
CA VAL A 54 5.64 1.24 -1.57
C VAL A 54 4.54 1.36 -0.52
N ARG A 55 4.92 1.68 0.71
CA ARG A 55 4.00 1.97 1.81
C ARG A 55 3.87 3.47 2.01
N ARG A 56 2.62 3.92 2.13
CA ARG A 56 2.26 5.28 2.48
C ARG A 56 2.19 5.43 4.01
N PRO A 57 2.36 6.65 4.55
CA PRO A 57 2.24 6.91 5.98
C PRO A 57 0.81 6.70 6.52
N ASP A 58 -0.20 6.72 5.65
CA ASP A 58 -1.62 6.55 5.99
C ASP A 58 -2.10 5.09 6.02
N ALA A 59 -1.17 4.14 6.14
CA ALA A 59 -1.37 2.69 6.08
C ALA A 59 -1.75 2.12 4.70
N GLY A 60 -1.88 2.93 3.65
CA GLY A 60 -2.00 2.46 2.28
C GLY A 60 -0.70 1.85 1.73
N PHE A 61 -0.80 1.01 0.71
CA PHE A 61 0.36 0.55 -0.06
C PHE A 61 0.05 0.43 -1.55
N ARG A 62 1.09 0.45 -2.36
CA ARG A 62 1.04 0.25 -3.81
C ARG A 62 2.14 -0.74 -4.21
N ARG A 63 1.85 -1.70 -5.10
CA ARG A 63 2.91 -2.54 -5.68
C ARG A 63 3.20 -2.11 -7.11
N PHE A 64 4.49 -2.12 -7.42
CA PHE A 64 5.02 -1.78 -8.72
C PHE A 64 5.84 -2.93 -9.26
N THR A 65 5.70 -3.23 -10.54
CA THR A 65 6.62 -4.12 -11.26
C THR A 65 7.35 -3.29 -12.30
N VAL A 66 8.68 -3.24 -12.19
CA VAL A 66 9.52 -2.55 -13.17
C VAL A 66 9.90 -3.57 -14.25
N THR A 67 9.46 -3.31 -15.48
CA THR A 67 9.72 -4.16 -16.66
C THR A 67 10.54 -3.39 -17.69
N ALA A 68 11.00 -4.08 -18.74
CA ALA A 68 11.66 -3.42 -19.88
C ALA A 68 10.74 -2.44 -20.63
N ARG A 69 9.41 -2.54 -20.45
CA ARG A 69 8.41 -1.70 -21.12
C ARG A 69 7.97 -0.51 -20.28
N GLY A 70 8.32 -0.47 -18.99
CA GLY A 70 7.95 0.62 -18.09
C GLY A 70 7.66 0.12 -16.68
N VAL A 71 6.86 0.90 -15.96
CA VAL A 71 6.43 0.58 -14.61
C VAL A 71 4.95 0.20 -14.66
N GLU A 72 4.62 -0.96 -14.09
CA GLU A 72 3.26 -1.50 -13.98
C GLU A 72 2.82 -1.48 -12.52
N THR A 73 1.51 -1.45 -12.28
CA THR A 73 0.86 -1.45 -10.95
C THR A 73 -0.03 -2.68 -10.80
N ASP A 74 -0.21 -3.15 -9.56
CA ASP A 74 -1.09 -4.29 -9.25
C ASP A 74 -2.58 -3.92 -9.09
N GLY A 75 -2.91 -2.64 -9.26
CA GLY A 75 -4.26 -2.09 -9.08
C GLY A 75 -4.93 -1.62 -10.38
N ALA A 76 -6.13 -1.04 -10.24
CA ALA A 76 -6.92 -0.54 -11.37
C ALA A 76 -6.35 0.75 -12.01
N GLU A 77 -5.57 1.51 -11.25
CA GLU A 77 -4.94 2.75 -11.73
C GLU A 77 -3.63 2.43 -12.45
N ILE A 78 -3.42 3.07 -13.60
CA ILE A 78 -2.24 2.88 -14.45
C ILE A 78 -1.07 3.68 -13.89
N ALA A 79 0.13 3.10 -13.91
CA ALA A 79 1.37 3.83 -13.69
C ALA A 79 1.76 4.65 -14.92
N GLU A 80 1.86 5.96 -14.73
CA GLU A 80 2.21 6.93 -15.76
C GLU A 80 3.60 7.53 -15.45
N PRO A 81 4.66 7.15 -16.20
CA PRO A 81 5.97 7.78 -16.09
C PRO A 81 5.88 9.28 -16.39
N GLN A 82 6.53 10.09 -15.57
CA GLN A 82 6.57 11.55 -15.71
C GLN A 82 7.93 12.01 -16.21
N ALA A 83 7.97 13.22 -16.80
CA ALA A 83 9.21 13.80 -17.33
C ALA A 83 10.27 14.07 -16.25
N ASP A 84 9.87 14.24 -14.99
CA ASP A 84 10.75 14.46 -13.85
C ASP A 84 11.33 13.15 -13.24
N GLY A 85 11.06 12.02 -13.90
CA GLY A 85 11.47 10.68 -13.49
C GLY A 85 10.61 10.06 -12.38
N SER A 86 9.54 10.73 -11.94
CA SER A 86 8.56 10.13 -11.04
C SER A 86 7.57 9.23 -11.80
N VAL A 87 6.85 8.39 -11.06
CA VAL A 87 5.73 7.59 -11.56
C VAL A 87 4.46 8.12 -10.90
N LYS A 88 3.51 8.58 -11.71
CA LYS A 88 2.18 8.98 -11.24
C LYS A 88 1.24 7.79 -11.25
N VAL A 89 0.44 7.62 -10.20
CA VAL A 89 -0.66 6.65 -10.15
C VAL A 89 -1.84 7.33 -9.47
N GLY A 90 -2.91 7.57 -10.20
CA GLY A 90 -4.01 8.41 -9.72
C GLY A 90 -3.52 9.84 -9.42
N ALA A 91 -3.78 10.31 -8.20
CA ALA A 91 -3.30 11.60 -7.70
C ALA A 91 -1.90 11.55 -7.06
N ASP A 92 -1.34 10.35 -6.87
CA ASP A 92 -0.07 10.16 -6.18
C ASP A 92 1.10 10.15 -7.17
N ARG A 93 2.27 10.62 -6.73
CA ARG A 93 3.54 10.54 -7.46
C ARG A 93 4.64 9.94 -6.60
N TYR A 94 5.44 9.06 -7.19
CA TYR A 94 6.47 8.29 -6.48
C TYR A 94 7.82 8.39 -7.20
N ARG A 95 8.90 8.71 -6.47
CA ARG A 95 10.27 8.55 -6.96
C ARG A 95 10.77 7.15 -6.59
N LEU A 96 10.49 6.19 -7.48
CA LEU A 96 10.91 4.81 -7.27
C LEU A 96 12.45 4.71 -7.32
N PRO A 97 13.05 3.87 -6.48
CA PRO A 97 14.48 3.65 -6.55
C PRO A 97 14.83 2.94 -7.85
N LYS A 98 15.97 3.31 -8.44
CA LYS A 98 16.50 2.68 -9.66
C LYS A 98 17.00 1.26 -9.39
#